data_AF-A0A843V193-F1
#
_entry.id   AF-A0A843V193-F1
#
_cell.length_a   1.000
_cell.length_b   1.000
_cell.length_c   1.000
_cell.angle_alpha   90.00
_cell.angle_beta   90.00
_cell.angle_gamma   90.00
#
_symmetry.space_group_name_H-M   'P 1'
#
loop_
_entity.id
_entity.type
_entity.pdbx_description
1 polymer ?
#
loop_
_entity_poly.entity_id
_entity_poly.type
_entity_poly.pdbx_seq_one_letter_code
_entity_poly.pdbx_strand_id
1 'polypeptide(L)'
;MGIGQSGSKFAISDLGFVSGGSKRRDLGLNQLILAEIGPIKGDIRRPVSCALIRLLQDPDVAVRLASCRSLCFLIGDCNVSEEDFNEFLPTCWSACFRLMEELQEFDSKVQILNLISVSMEHAGEKIVPFAKHLTDFFQKMWEESTGESLLQIQLLAALRNFVGSLGYQSPICYDMVLPILQKGIDINNPDELNLLEDSVLLWEATLAHAPSLVPQLLDFFPYLVAIMERSFDHLQVAISIIEDYIIFAGAEFLNRHASSLAKLLDGIIGNVSDKGLLSTLPIIDVLVQVLKF
;
A
#
# COMPACT_ATOMS: atom_id res chain seq x y z
N MET A 1 21.37 24.09 11.69
CA MET A 1 20.67 25.09 10.86
C MET A 1 20.03 24.31 9.70
N GLY A 2 18.71 24.14 9.76
CA GLY A 2 17.83 23.63 8.69
C GLY A 2 18.08 22.23 8.11
N ILE A 3 17.43 21.20 8.66
CA ILE A 3 17.16 19.93 7.94
C ILE A 3 15.74 20.06 7.38
N GLY A 4 15.62 20.12 6.05
CA GLY A 4 14.34 20.15 5.35
C GLY A 4 13.78 18.74 5.21
N GLN A 5 12.66 18.47 5.88
CA GLN A 5 11.82 17.30 5.62
C GLN A 5 11.03 17.55 4.32
N SER A 6 11.29 16.75 3.29
CA SER A 6 10.45 16.68 2.09
C SER A 6 9.48 15.53 2.26
N GLY A 7 8.27 15.83 2.79
CA GLY A 7 7.16 14.88 2.82
C GLY A 7 6.50 14.80 1.44
N SER A 8 6.56 13.63 0.81
CA SER A 8 5.75 13.29 -0.36
C SER A 8 4.29 13.12 0.07
N LYS A 9 3.45 14.11 -0.23
CA LYS A 9 2.00 13.96 -0.23
C LYS A 9 1.60 13.08 -1.41
N PHE A 10 1.24 11.83 -1.17
CA PHE A 10 0.49 11.03 -2.14
C PHE A 10 -0.93 11.59 -2.24
N ALA A 11 -1.31 12.06 -3.43
CA ALA A 11 -2.64 12.57 -3.70
C ALA A 11 -3.59 11.40 -4.02
N ILE A 12 -4.73 11.35 -3.32
CA ILE A 12 -5.83 10.38 -3.50
C ILE A 12 -6.59 10.61 -4.84
N SER A 13 -6.03 11.37 -5.79
CA SER A 13 -6.73 11.85 -6.98
C SER A 13 -6.69 10.93 -8.20
N ASP A 14 -5.94 9.82 -8.20
CA ASP A 14 -5.64 9.08 -9.43
C ASP A 14 -6.52 7.84 -9.69
N LEU A 15 -7.58 7.62 -8.92
CA LEU A 15 -8.59 6.61 -9.24
C LEU A 15 -9.60 7.14 -10.27
N GLY A 16 -9.27 6.98 -11.55
CA GLY A 16 -10.12 7.32 -12.70
C GLY A 16 -11.42 6.51 -12.74
N PHE A 17 -12.55 7.17 -12.49
CA PHE A 17 -13.90 6.60 -12.63
C PHE A 17 -14.43 6.73 -14.07
N VAL A 18 -14.74 5.60 -14.71
CA VAL A 18 -15.53 5.55 -15.96
C VAL A 18 -17.03 5.43 -15.65
N SER A 19 -17.75 6.48 -16.08
CA SER A 19 -19.18 6.71 -16.40
C SER A 19 -20.28 5.64 -16.17
N GLY A 20 -21.46 6.10 -15.72
CA GLY A 20 -22.74 5.43 -16.04
C GLY A 20 -23.99 5.78 -15.23
N GLY A 21 -24.63 6.93 -15.47
CA GLY A 21 -26.10 7.08 -15.47
C GLY A 21 -26.90 7.15 -14.15
N SER A 22 -26.74 6.21 -13.21
CA SER A 22 -27.60 6.16 -12.00
C SER A 22 -27.01 6.91 -10.79
N LYS A 23 -25.72 7.28 -10.88
CA LYS A 23 -24.91 7.94 -9.86
C LYS A 23 -25.42 9.33 -9.44
N ARG A 24 -26.16 10.06 -10.29
CA ARG A 24 -26.50 11.48 -10.05
C ARG A 24 -27.47 11.73 -8.88
N ARG A 25 -28.32 10.78 -8.51
CA ARG A 25 -29.29 10.97 -7.41
C ARG A 25 -28.69 10.62 -6.05
N ASP A 26 -27.85 9.58 -5.98
CA ASP A 26 -27.21 9.15 -4.73
C ASP A 26 -25.91 9.92 -4.41
N LEU A 27 -25.23 10.49 -5.42
CA LEU A 27 -24.19 11.49 -5.21
C LEU A 27 -24.77 12.81 -4.66
N GLY A 28 -26.00 13.17 -5.03
CA GLY A 28 -26.67 14.36 -4.55
C GLY A 28 -27.00 14.29 -3.06
N LEU A 29 -27.54 13.17 -2.59
CA LEU A 29 -27.89 12.99 -1.17
C LEU A 29 -26.65 12.91 -0.25
N ASN A 30 -25.59 12.22 -0.68
CA ASN A 30 -24.36 12.11 0.11
C ASN A 30 -23.50 13.38 0.07
N GLN A 31 -23.51 14.14 -1.04
CA GLN A 31 -22.94 15.48 -1.04
C GLN A 31 -23.77 16.45 -0.20
N LEU A 32 -25.11 16.32 -0.13
CA LEU A 32 -25.92 17.20 0.71
C LEU A 32 -25.70 16.98 2.21
N ILE A 33 -25.59 15.72 2.67
CA ILE A 33 -25.42 15.42 4.10
C ILE A 33 -24.08 15.95 4.64
N LEU A 34 -23.02 15.99 3.82
CA LEU A 34 -21.71 16.51 4.24
C LEU A 34 -21.40 17.93 3.75
N ALA A 35 -22.04 18.45 2.70
CA ALA A 35 -21.91 19.86 2.32
C ALA A 35 -22.64 20.81 3.28
N GLU A 36 -23.68 20.34 4.00
CA GLU A 36 -24.30 21.13 5.08
C GLU A 36 -23.53 21.07 6.40
N ILE A 37 -22.67 20.06 6.59
CA ILE A 37 -21.84 19.96 7.78
C ILE A 37 -20.49 20.59 7.41
N GLY A 38 -20.39 21.91 7.60
CA GLY A 38 -19.11 22.63 7.58
C GLY A 38 -18.08 22.00 8.52
N PRO A 39 -16.84 22.54 8.60
CA PRO A 39 -15.76 21.94 9.39
C PRO A 39 -16.25 21.56 10.80
N ILE A 40 -16.32 20.25 11.04
CA ILE A 40 -16.84 19.68 12.29
C ILE A 40 -15.91 20.14 13.41
N LYS A 41 -16.38 21.10 14.23
CA LYS A 41 -15.70 21.53 15.45
C LYS A 41 -15.44 20.30 16.33
N GLY A 42 -14.27 20.26 17.00
CA GLY A 42 -13.81 19.10 17.77
C GLY A 42 -14.87 18.46 18.69
N ASP A 43 -15.70 19.27 19.35
CA ASP A 43 -16.72 18.81 20.32
C ASP A 43 -17.81 17.88 19.74
N ILE A 44 -18.17 18.01 18.47
CA ILE A 44 -19.22 17.16 17.84
C ILE A 44 -18.64 15.95 17.10
N ARG A 45 -17.32 15.88 16.94
CA ARG A 45 -16.65 14.83 16.16
C ARG A 45 -16.77 13.46 16.83
N ARG A 46 -16.46 13.36 18.12
CA ARG A 46 -16.53 12.10 18.89
C ARG A 46 -17.95 11.52 18.91
N PRO A 47 -19.03 12.29 19.19
CA PRO A 47 -20.40 11.80 19.04
C PRO A 47 -20.74 11.30 17.63
N VAL A 48 -20.28 12.00 16.59
CA VAL A 48 -20.49 11.59 15.18
C VAL A 48 -19.75 10.29 14.87
N SER A 49 -18.48 10.15 15.25
CA SER A 49 -17.73 8.89 15.11
C SER A 49 -18.47 7.74 15.79
N CYS A 50 -18.89 7.92 17.05
CA CYS A 50 -19.66 6.92 17.79
C CYS A 50 -20.95 6.52 17.06
N ALA A 51 -21.70 7.50 16.52
CA ALA A 51 -22.93 7.24 15.78
C ALA A 51 -22.64 6.44 14.50
N LEU A 52 -21.63 6.84 13.73
CA LEU A 52 -21.24 6.15 12.50
C LEU A 52 -20.75 4.73 12.74
N ILE A 53 -19.99 4.48 13.81
CA ILE A 53 -19.54 3.13 14.18
C ILE A 53 -20.71 2.23 14.61
N ARG A 54 -21.75 2.81 15.22
CA ARG A 54 -23.00 2.10 15.52
C ARG A 54 -23.76 1.77 14.25
N LEU A 55 -23.87 2.72 13.33
CA LEU A 55 -24.53 2.50 12.03
C LEU A 55 -23.73 1.55 11.12
N LEU A 56 -22.42 1.42 11.30
CA LEU A 56 -21.60 0.39 10.64
C LEU A 56 -21.98 -1.04 11.09
N GLN A 57 -22.75 -1.18 12.17
CA GLN A 57 -23.28 -2.44 12.68
C GLN A 57 -24.80 -2.57 12.47
N ASP A 58 -25.40 -1.69 11.67
CA ASP A 58 -26.83 -1.72 11.35
C ASP A 58 -27.19 -3.00 10.56
N PRO A 59 -28.39 -3.58 10.74
CA PRO A 59 -28.84 -4.72 9.94
C PRO A 59 -28.86 -4.43 8.42
N ASP A 60 -29.10 -3.18 8.01
CA ASP A 60 -29.13 -2.80 6.60
C ASP A 60 -27.72 -2.56 6.03
N VAL A 61 -27.34 -3.36 5.03
CA VAL A 61 -26.07 -3.23 4.30
C VAL A 61 -25.90 -1.83 3.69
N ALA A 62 -26.98 -1.22 3.18
CA ALA A 62 -26.90 0.11 2.60
C ALA A 62 -26.56 1.18 3.64
N VAL A 63 -27.11 1.06 4.86
CA VAL A 63 -26.78 1.94 5.99
C VAL A 63 -25.33 1.74 6.44
N ARG A 64 -24.88 0.48 6.50
CA ARG A 64 -23.48 0.16 6.83
C ARG A 64 -22.50 0.73 5.80
N LEU A 65 -22.79 0.59 4.51
CA LEU A 65 -21.98 1.17 3.43
C LEU A 65 -22.00 2.70 3.47
N ALA A 66 -23.16 3.33 3.68
CA ALA A 66 -23.23 4.79 3.83
C ALA A 66 -22.34 5.27 5.00
N SER A 67 -22.40 4.56 6.12
CA SER A 67 -21.59 4.84 7.32
C SER A 67 -20.11 4.66 7.06
N CYS A 68 -19.73 3.60 6.33
CA CYS A 68 -18.35 3.36 5.90
C CYS A 68 -17.82 4.55 5.09
N ARG A 69 -18.61 5.07 4.15
CA ARG A 69 -18.22 6.25 3.35
C ARG A 69 -17.99 7.47 4.22
N SER A 70 -18.91 7.74 5.14
CA SER A 70 -18.85 8.89 6.04
C SER A 70 -17.63 8.79 6.98
N LEU A 71 -17.31 7.59 7.46
CA LEU A 71 -16.11 7.36 8.27
C LEU A 71 -14.82 7.63 7.48
N CYS A 72 -14.73 7.21 6.21
CA CYS A 72 -13.56 7.53 5.38
C CYS A 72 -13.31 9.05 5.31
N PHE A 73 -14.36 9.83 5.07
CA PHE A 73 -14.25 11.29 5.04
C PHE A 73 -13.86 11.88 6.40
N LEU A 74 -14.45 11.35 7.48
CA LEU A 74 -14.20 11.86 8.83
C LEU A 74 -12.77 11.61 9.30
N ILE A 75 -12.20 10.46 8.97
CA ILE A 75 -10.83 10.08 9.32
C ILE A 75 -9.83 10.79 8.40
N GLY A 76 -10.15 10.91 7.10
CA GLY A 76 -9.28 11.55 6.11
C GLY A 76 -9.18 13.08 6.25
N ASP A 77 -10.13 13.74 6.91
CA ASP A 77 -10.02 15.14 7.30
C ASP A 77 -9.05 15.25 8.50
N CYS A 78 -7.74 15.39 8.19
CA CYS A 78 -6.54 15.41 9.04
C CYS A 78 -6.55 16.32 10.30
N ASN A 79 -7.71 16.88 10.68
CA ASN A 79 -7.91 17.67 11.90
C ASN A 79 -8.35 16.82 13.12
N VAL A 80 -8.17 15.50 13.07
CA VAL A 80 -8.49 14.60 14.19
C VAL A 80 -7.39 14.73 15.25
N SER A 81 -7.76 15.05 16.49
CA SER A 81 -6.94 14.72 17.66
C SER A 81 -6.72 13.21 17.64
N GLU A 82 -5.50 12.77 17.31
CA GLU A 82 -5.13 11.35 17.14
C GLU A 82 -5.64 10.44 18.26
N GLU A 83 -5.88 10.97 19.46
CA GLU A 83 -6.28 10.20 20.63
C GLU A 83 -7.73 9.66 20.58
N ASP A 84 -8.68 10.37 19.95
CA ASP A 84 -10.10 10.02 20.06
C ASP A 84 -10.51 8.84 19.16
N PHE A 85 -9.90 8.67 17.98
CA PHE A 85 -10.33 7.63 17.03
C PHE A 85 -9.70 6.26 17.32
N ASN A 86 -8.53 6.23 17.97
CA ASN A 86 -7.82 5.00 18.27
C ASN A 86 -8.62 4.03 19.15
N GLU A 87 -9.43 4.55 20.08
CA GLU A 87 -10.33 3.73 20.91
C GLU A 87 -11.38 2.98 20.09
N PHE A 88 -11.73 3.51 18.91
CA PHE A 88 -12.78 2.98 18.06
C PHE A 88 -12.28 2.00 16.97
N LEU A 89 -10.98 2.02 16.65
CA LEU A 89 -10.38 1.17 15.61
C LEU A 89 -10.74 -0.32 15.73
N PRO A 90 -10.67 -0.96 16.92
CA PRO A 90 -10.99 -2.39 17.02
C PRO A 90 -12.43 -2.70 16.62
N THR A 91 -13.37 -1.84 17.01
CA THR A 91 -14.79 -2.02 16.68
C THR A 91 -15.05 -1.72 15.20
N CYS A 92 -14.39 -0.67 14.69
CA CYS A 92 -14.47 -0.29 13.27
C CYS A 92 -13.99 -1.43 12.36
N TRP A 93 -12.77 -1.95 12.59
CA TRP A 93 -12.22 -3.05 11.79
C TRP A 93 -13.00 -4.34 11.92
N SER A 94 -13.42 -4.71 13.13
CA SER A 94 -14.27 -5.90 13.32
C SER A 94 -15.57 -5.80 12.51
N ALA A 95 -16.20 -4.63 12.45
CA ALA A 95 -17.39 -4.40 11.64
C ALA A 95 -17.08 -4.40 10.13
N CYS A 96 -15.94 -3.82 9.72
CA CYS A 96 -15.47 -3.85 8.33
C CYS A 96 -15.22 -5.28 7.85
N PHE A 97 -14.54 -6.11 8.65
CA PHE A 97 -14.22 -7.49 8.28
C PHE A 97 -15.50 -8.32 8.12
N ARG A 98 -16.47 -8.21 9.04
CA ARG A 98 -17.77 -8.87 8.89
C ARG A 98 -18.51 -8.42 7.64
N LEU A 99 -18.55 -7.11 7.41
CA LEU A 99 -19.22 -6.56 6.24
C LEU A 99 -18.56 -7.03 4.94
N MET A 100 -17.23 -7.12 4.91
CA MET A 100 -16.49 -7.61 3.75
C MET A 100 -16.91 -9.03 3.34
N GLU A 101 -17.17 -9.91 4.30
CA GLU A 101 -17.63 -11.29 4.05
C GLU A 101 -19.04 -11.38 3.43
N GLU A 102 -19.88 -10.37 3.67
CA GLU A 102 -21.25 -10.31 3.15
C GLU A 102 -21.33 -9.72 1.74
N LEU A 103 -20.30 -9.01 1.29
CA LEU A 103 -20.30 -8.25 0.05
C LEU A 103 -19.83 -9.09 -1.14
N GLN A 104 -20.59 -9.03 -2.23
CA GLN A 104 -20.23 -9.66 -3.51
C GLN A 104 -19.69 -8.64 -4.51
N GLU A 105 -20.26 -7.43 -4.52
CA GLU A 105 -19.96 -6.39 -5.48
C GLU A 105 -18.57 -5.77 -5.25
N PHE A 106 -17.77 -5.70 -6.31
CA PHE A 106 -16.43 -5.10 -6.29
C PHE A 106 -16.42 -3.69 -5.69
N ASP A 107 -17.31 -2.80 -6.16
CA ASP A 107 -17.40 -1.41 -5.70
C ASP A 107 -17.62 -1.33 -4.17
N SER A 108 -18.41 -2.25 -3.61
CA SER A 108 -18.67 -2.31 -2.18
C SER A 108 -17.45 -2.83 -1.41
N LYS A 109 -16.76 -3.87 -1.91
CA LYS A 109 -15.52 -4.37 -1.30
C LYS A 109 -14.43 -3.30 -1.26
N VAL A 110 -14.25 -2.56 -2.37
CA VAL A 110 -13.30 -1.44 -2.46
C VAL A 110 -13.63 -0.34 -1.45
N GLN A 111 -14.92 -0.07 -1.24
CA GLN A 111 -15.33 0.91 -0.24
C GLN A 111 -14.88 0.52 1.18
N ILE A 112 -14.97 -0.76 1.54
CA ILE A 112 -14.50 -1.27 2.84
C ILE A 112 -12.97 -1.21 2.92
N LEU A 113 -12.26 -1.63 1.86
CA LEU A 113 -10.79 -1.53 1.80
C LEU A 113 -10.28 -0.11 1.96
N ASN A 114 -10.99 0.88 1.40
CA ASN A 114 -10.65 2.29 1.56
C ASN A 114 -10.79 2.75 3.02
N LEU A 115 -11.84 2.32 3.72
CA LEU A 115 -11.98 2.64 5.15
C LEU A 115 -10.87 1.99 5.98
N ILE A 116 -10.54 0.73 5.70
CA ILE A 116 -9.42 0.05 6.36
C ILE A 116 -8.12 0.81 6.09
N SER A 117 -7.85 1.17 4.83
CA SER A 117 -6.63 1.89 4.44
C SER A 117 -6.49 3.24 5.14
N VAL A 118 -7.52 4.08 5.10
CA VAL A 118 -7.50 5.41 5.74
C VAL A 118 -7.40 5.29 7.26
N SER A 119 -8.04 4.28 7.87
CA SER A 119 -7.94 4.04 9.31
C SER A 119 -6.58 3.49 9.75
N MET A 120 -5.91 2.67 8.92
CA MET A 120 -4.53 2.22 9.14
C MET A 120 -3.55 3.39 9.08
N GLU A 121 -3.67 4.23 8.05
CA GLU A 121 -2.82 5.43 7.91
C GLU A 121 -3.00 6.38 9.12
N HIS A 122 -4.25 6.58 9.57
CA HIS A 122 -4.53 7.37 10.76
C HIS A 122 -4.00 6.75 12.06
N ALA A 123 -3.99 5.42 12.17
CA ALA A 123 -3.45 4.73 13.35
C ALA A 123 -1.92 4.90 13.46
N GLY A 124 -1.22 5.00 12.33
CA GLY A 124 0.25 5.06 12.28
C GLY A 124 0.88 3.89 13.04
N GLU A 125 1.86 4.19 13.89
CA GLU A 125 2.57 3.17 14.70
C GLU A 125 1.64 2.43 15.69
N LYS A 126 0.46 2.96 16.01
CA LYS A 126 -0.51 2.33 16.92
C LYS A 126 -1.24 1.15 16.27
N ILE A 127 -0.94 0.82 15.00
CA ILE A 127 -1.46 -0.35 14.29
C ILE A 127 -0.92 -1.68 14.82
N VAL A 128 0.26 -1.66 15.46
CA VAL A 128 1.00 -2.85 15.90
C VAL A 128 0.18 -3.86 16.71
N PRO A 129 -0.63 -3.46 17.72
CA PRO A 129 -1.45 -4.40 18.49
C PRO A 129 -2.50 -5.15 17.64
N PHE A 130 -2.80 -4.64 16.45
CA PHE A 130 -3.80 -5.17 15.53
C PHE A 130 -3.20 -5.86 14.30
N ALA A 131 -1.87 -5.82 14.16
CA ALA A 131 -1.15 -6.32 12.99
C ALA A 131 -1.52 -7.76 12.63
N LYS A 132 -1.68 -8.63 13.63
CA LYS A 132 -2.08 -10.03 13.41
C LYS A 132 -3.47 -10.16 12.79
N HIS A 133 -4.46 -9.43 13.31
CA HIS A 133 -5.83 -9.46 12.78
C HIS A 133 -5.89 -8.92 11.35
N LEU A 134 -5.11 -7.87 11.05
CA LEU A 134 -4.99 -7.33 9.70
C LEU A 134 -4.29 -8.30 8.75
N THR A 135 -3.24 -8.99 9.22
CA THR A 135 -2.55 -10.03 8.44
C THR A 135 -3.52 -11.16 8.08
N ASP A 136 -4.25 -11.69 9.06
CA ASP A 136 -5.24 -12.75 8.82
C ASP A 136 -6.33 -12.29 7.82
N PHE A 137 -6.78 -11.03 7.95
CA PHE A 137 -7.75 -10.43 7.03
C PHE A 137 -7.22 -10.30 5.60
N PHE A 138 -6.04 -9.70 5.42
CA PHE A 138 -5.45 -9.50 4.10
C PHE A 138 -5.11 -10.83 3.41
N GLN A 139 -4.62 -11.82 4.17
CA GLN A 139 -4.35 -13.14 3.64
C GLN A 139 -5.63 -13.79 3.10
N LYS A 140 -6.71 -13.80 3.90
CA LYS A 140 -8.00 -14.34 3.48
C LYS A 140 -8.53 -13.62 2.23
N MET A 141 -8.49 -12.30 2.23
CA MET A 141 -8.93 -11.49 1.09
C MET A 141 -8.13 -11.76 -0.18
N TRP A 142 -6.82 -11.97 -0.06
CA TRP A 142 -5.98 -12.32 -1.20
C TRP A 142 -6.35 -13.67 -1.80
N GLU A 143 -6.59 -14.67 -0.94
CA GLU A 143 -6.99 -16.02 -1.37
C GLU A 143 -8.35 -15.99 -2.08
N GLU A 144 -9.33 -15.27 -1.52
CA GLU A 144 -10.69 -15.15 -2.05
C GLU A 144 -10.77 -14.30 -3.34
N SER A 145 -9.82 -13.38 -3.56
CA SER A 145 -9.78 -12.53 -4.75
C SER A 145 -9.01 -13.12 -5.94
N THR A 146 -8.68 -14.41 -5.89
CA THR A 146 -8.00 -15.09 -7.00
C THR A 146 -8.83 -14.99 -8.29
N GLY A 147 -8.28 -14.36 -9.33
CA GLY A 147 -8.97 -14.09 -10.59
C GLY A 147 -9.71 -12.75 -10.65
N GLU A 148 -9.80 -12.02 -9.53
CA GLU A 148 -10.30 -10.65 -9.45
C GLU A 148 -9.13 -9.66 -9.45
N SER A 149 -8.43 -9.50 -10.58
CA SER A 149 -7.20 -8.70 -10.68
C SER A 149 -7.35 -7.26 -10.17
N LEU A 150 -8.50 -6.62 -10.43
CA LEU A 150 -8.78 -5.27 -9.93
C LEU A 150 -8.85 -5.21 -8.40
N LEU A 151 -9.39 -6.24 -7.75
CA LEU A 151 -9.46 -6.30 -6.28
C LEU A 151 -8.09 -6.58 -5.69
N GLN A 152 -7.32 -7.46 -6.34
CA GLN A 152 -5.94 -7.74 -5.97
C GLN A 152 -5.05 -6.50 -6.06
N ILE A 153 -5.22 -5.65 -7.08
CA ILE A 153 -4.54 -4.35 -7.17
C ILE A 153 -4.85 -3.47 -5.95
N GLN A 154 -6.13 -3.35 -5.57
CA GLN A 154 -6.51 -2.57 -4.38
C GLN A 154 -5.95 -3.18 -3.08
N LEU A 155 -5.85 -4.51 -3.00
CA LEU A 155 -5.24 -5.20 -1.87
C LEU A 155 -3.72 -4.95 -1.80
N LEU A 156 -3.00 -4.98 -2.92
CA LEU A 156 -1.57 -4.68 -2.98
C LEU A 156 -1.29 -3.25 -2.51
N ALA A 157 -2.09 -2.28 -2.93
CA ALA A 157 -1.99 -0.90 -2.45
C ALA A 157 -2.24 -0.78 -0.94
N ALA A 158 -3.25 -1.48 -0.42
CA ALA A 158 -3.55 -1.51 1.02
C ALA A 158 -2.44 -2.21 1.83
N LEU A 159 -1.86 -3.31 1.31
CA LEU A 159 -0.73 -4.01 1.90
C LEU A 159 0.52 -3.14 1.94
N ARG A 160 0.79 -2.37 0.89
CA ARG A 160 1.90 -1.41 0.87
C ARG A 160 1.77 -0.40 2.01
N ASN A 161 0.57 0.15 2.20
CA ASN A 161 0.29 1.07 3.30
C ASN A 161 0.44 0.38 4.66
N PHE A 162 -0.03 -0.87 4.78
CA PHE A 162 0.10 -1.66 6.01
C PHE A 162 1.58 -1.89 6.40
N VAL A 163 2.42 -2.30 5.44
CA VAL A 163 3.87 -2.44 5.63
C VAL A 163 4.48 -1.12 6.07
N GLY A 164 4.11 -0.01 5.43
CA GLY A 164 4.57 1.33 5.80
C GLY A 164 4.17 1.74 7.21
N SER A 165 2.93 1.47 7.62
CA SER A 165 2.43 1.77 8.98
C SER A 165 3.10 0.92 10.06
N LEU A 166 3.54 -0.31 9.73
CA LEU A 166 4.31 -1.16 10.66
C LEU A 166 5.76 -0.67 10.83
N GLY A 167 6.32 0.00 9.82
CA GLY A 167 7.71 0.49 9.85
C GLY A 167 8.71 -0.62 10.19
N TYR A 168 9.56 -0.39 11.20
CA TYR A 168 10.57 -1.37 11.64
C TYR A 168 9.98 -2.69 12.15
N GLN A 169 8.67 -2.76 12.40
CA GLN A 169 7.95 -3.97 12.78
C GLN A 169 7.34 -4.71 11.58
N SER A 170 7.65 -4.30 10.35
CA SER A 170 7.22 -4.95 9.11
C SER A 170 7.42 -6.47 9.07
N PRO A 171 8.45 -7.09 9.73
CA PRO A 171 8.59 -8.55 9.72
C PRO A 171 7.37 -9.33 10.27
N ILE A 172 6.49 -8.69 11.05
CA ILE A 172 5.26 -9.31 11.55
C ILE A 172 4.36 -9.83 10.42
N CYS A 173 4.38 -9.19 9.25
CA CYS A 173 3.51 -9.53 8.12
C CYS A 173 4.21 -10.33 7.01
N TYR A 174 5.49 -10.70 7.16
CA TYR A 174 6.28 -11.31 6.08
C TYR A 174 5.76 -12.69 5.64
N ASP A 175 5.26 -13.49 6.58
CA ASP A 175 4.68 -14.81 6.27
C ASP A 175 3.51 -14.70 5.27
N MET A 176 2.81 -13.56 5.24
CA MET A 176 1.75 -13.25 4.29
C MET A 176 2.27 -12.45 3.08
N VAL A 177 3.02 -11.38 3.31
CA VAL A 177 3.44 -10.44 2.25
C VAL A 177 4.36 -11.10 1.24
N LEU A 178 5.33 -11.91 1.67
CA LEU A 178 6.34 -12.46 0.76
C LEU A 178 5.74 -13.45 -0.26
N PRO A 179 4.86 -14.40 0.12
CA PRO A 179 4.18 -15.24 -0.87
C PRO A 179 3.26 -14.47 -1.82
N ILE A 180 2.56 -13.43 -1.34
CA ILE A 180 1.72 -12.56 -2.17
C ILE A 180 2.59 -11.83 -3.19
N LEU A 181 3.68 -11.23 -2.71
CA LEU A 181 4.61 -10.46 -3.50
C LEU A 181 5.27 -11.33 -4.58
N GLN A 182 5.74 -12.52 -4.22
CA GLN A 182 6.37 -13.44 -5.17
C GLN A 182 5.44 -13.80 -6.34
N LYS A 183 4.14 -14.00 -6.08
CA LYS A 183 3.16 -14.27 -7.14
C LYS A 183 2.97 -13.08 -8.08
N GLY A 184 3.06 -11.86 -7.54
CA GLY A 184 2.85 -10.62 -8.29
C GLY A 184 4.05 -10.18 -9.13
N ILE A 185 5.28 -10.50 -8.70
CA ILE A 185 6.52 -10.18 -9.42
C ILE A 185 7.02 -11.28 -10.37
N ASP A 186 6.39 -12.46 -10.36
CA ASP A 186 6.72 -13.53 -11.30
C ASP A 186 6.19 -13.20 -12.69
N ILE A 187 7.12 -12.85 -13.58
CA ILE A 187 6.84 -12.49 -14.96
C ILE A 187 6.28 -13.64 -15.82
N ASN A 188 6.29 -14.87 -15.31
CA ASN A 188 5.73 -16.03 -15.98
C ASN A 188 4.28 -16.31 -15.55
N ASN A 189 3.78 -15.57 -14.55
CA ASN A 189 2.42 -15.70 -14.08
C ASN A 189 1.45 -15.08 -15.11
N PRO A 190 0.39 -15.77 -15.54
CA PRO A 190 -0.62 -15.20 -16.45
C PRO A 190 -1.25 -13.89 -15.95
N ASP A 191 -1.30 -13.67 -14.63
CA ASP A 191 -1.86 -12.46 -14.03
C ASP A 191 -0.84 -11.30 -13.91
N GLU A 192 0.43 -11.51 -14.29
CA GLU A 192 1.53 -10.54 -14.21
C GLU A 192 1.12 -9.17 -14.76
N LEU A 193 0.55 -9.13 -15.97
CA LEU A 193 0.27 -7.88 -16.69
C LEU A 193 -0.59 -6.91 -15.89
N ASN A 194 -1.42 -7.42 -14.97
CA ASN A 194 -2.29 -6.59 -14.14
C ASN A 194 -1.67 -6.26 -12.78
N LEU A 195 -0.84 -7.15 -12.22
CA LEU A 195 -0.39 -7.06 -10.82
C LEU A 195 1.02 -6.50 -10.67
N LEU A 196 1.84 -6.56 -11.72
CA LEU A 196 3.28 -6.28 -11.64
C LEU A 196 3.58 -4.88 -11.12
N GLU A 197 2.87 -3.86 -11.60
CA GLU A 197 3.09 -2.47 -11.20
C GLU A 197 2.93 -2.29 -9.68
N ASP A 198 1.78 -2.69 -9.12
CA ASP A 198 1.54 -2.60 -7.68
C ASP A 198 2.40 -3.57 -6.86
N SER A 199 2.78 -4.71 -7.43
CA SER A 199 3.64 -5.69 -6.75
C SER A 199 5.07 -5.16 -6.60
N VAL A 200 5.63 -4.50 -7.62
CA VAL A 200 6.94 -3.87 -7.53
C VAL A 200 6.93 -2.71 -6.52
N LEU A 201 5.82 -1.97 -6.42
CA LEU A 201 5.65 -0.94 -5.39
C LEU A 201 5.53 -1.52 -3.97
N LEU A 202 4.86 -2.67 -3.81
CA LEU A 202 4.84 -3.39 -2.54
C LEU A 202 6.24 -3.91 -2.16
N TRP A 203 7.01 -4.38 -3.16
CA TRP A 203 8.39 -4.82 -2.94
C TRP A 203 9.27 -3.71 -2.40
N GLU A 204 9.25 -2.55 -3.06
CA GLU A 204 10.03 -1.37 -2.66
C GLU A 204 9.66 -0.95 -1.23
N ALA A 205 8.37 -0.83 -0.90
CA ALA A 205 7.95 -0.53 0.46
C ALA A 205 8.39 -1.59 1.48
N THR A 206 8.38 -2.87 1.10
CA THR A 206 8.82 -3.97 1.98
C THR A 206 10.31 -3.87 2.30
N LEU A 207 11.15 -3.49 1.34
CA LEU A 207 12.59 -3.25 1.56
C LEU A 207 12.83 -1.95 2.34
N ALA A 208 12.17 -0.86 1.98
CA ALA A 208 12.34 0.45 2.62
C ALA A 208 11.99 0.43 4.12
N HIS A 209 11.07 -0.46 4.53
CA HIS A 209 10.67 -0.65 5.92
C HIS A 209 11.26 -1.91 6.57
N ALA A 210 12.16 -2.63 5.91
CA ALA A 210 12.81 -3.80 6.50
C ALA A 210 13.85 -3.38 7.56
N PRO A 211 13.79 -3.91 8.79
CA PRO A 211 14.84 -3.66 9.78
C PRO A 211 16.15 -4.40 9.44
N SER A 212 16.07 -5.46 8.64
CA SER A 212 17.19 -6.25 8.15
C SER A 212 16.76 -7.07 6.93
N LEU A 213 17.68 -7.32 6.00
CA LEU A 213 17.37 -8.17 4.86
C LEU A 213 17.26 -9.64 5.27
N VAL A 214 16.10 -10.26 5.02
CA VAL A 214 15.89 -11.70 5.21
C VAL A 214 16.27 -12.47 3.94
N PRO A 215 16.70 -13.75 4.02
CA PRO A 215 17.13 -14.53 2.86
C PRO A 215 16.09 -14.59 1.73
N GLN A 216 14.80 -14.68 2.08
CA GLN A 216 13.69 -14.74 1.12
C GLN A 216 13.59 -13.45 0.28
N LEU A 217 13.83 -12.28 0.88
CA LEU A 217 13.88 -11.02 0.15
C LEU A 217 15.11 -10.97 -0.75
N LEU A 218 16.27 -11.47 -0.31
CA LEU A 218 17.46 -11.56 -1.17
C LEU A 218 17.22 -12.45 -2.40
N ASP A 219 16.45 -13.54 -2.23
CA ASP A 219 16.07 -14.45 -3.32
C ASP A 219 15.16 -13.81 -4.38
N PHE A 220 14.61 -12.61 -4.14
CA PHE A 220 13.76 -11.91 -5.12
C PHE A 220 14.55 -11.15 -6.18
N PHE A 221 15.84 -10.84 -5.97
CA PHE A 221 16.62 -10.05 -6.92
C PHE A 221 16.62 -10.60 -8.38
N PRO A 222 16.68 -11.92 -8.63
CA PRO A 222 16.55 -12.45 -9.99
C PRO A 222 15.24 -12.07 -10.70
N TYR A 223 14.14 -11.87 -9.96
CA TYR A 223 12.87 -11.39 -10.55
C TYR A 223 13.01 -9.96 -11.04
N LEU A 224 13.72 -9.08 -10.31
CA LEU A 224 13.98 -7.71 -10.77
C LEU A 224 14.74 -7.70 -12.10
N VAL A 225 15.76 -8.54 -12.21
CA VAL A 225 16.54 -8.67 -13.45
C VAL A 225 15.62 -9.07 -14.60
N ALA A 226 14.77 -10.07 -14.41
CA ALA A 226 13.85 -10.55 -15.42
C ALA A 226 12.79 -9.50 -15.82
N ILE A 227 12.27 -8.73 -14.86
CA ILE A 227 11.34 -7.61 -15.11
C ILE A 227 12.02 -6.55 -15.98
N MET A 228 13.23 -6.14 -15.61
CA MET A 228 13.97 -5.06 -16.28
C MET A 228 14.54 -5.48 -17.65
N GLU A 229 14.74 -6.77 -17.90
CA GLU A 229 15.09 -7.29 -19.22
C GLU A 229 13.91 -7.21 -20.22
N ARG A 230 12.66 -7.21 -19.73
CA ARG A 230 11.47 -7.10 -20.58
C ARG A 230 11.14 -5.65 -20.94
N SER A 231 11.12 -4.76 -19.96
CA SER A 231 10.88 -3.33 -20.18
C SER A 231 11.51 -2.47 -19.08
N PHE A 232 11.66 -1.18 -19.36
CA PHE A 232 12.16 -0.18 -18.41
C PHE A 232 11.03 0.62 -17.76
N ASP A 233 9.78 0.15 -17.82
CA ASP A 233 8.61 0.89 -17.31
C ASP A 233 8.68 1.10 -15.79
N HIS A 234 9.31 0.16 -15.07
CA HIS A 234 9.50 0.22 -13.63
C HIS A 234 10.89 0.72 -13.20
N LEU A 235 11.64 1.38 -14.10
CA LEU A 235 13.06 1.73 -13.87
C LEU A 235 13.30 2.52 -12.58
N GLN A 236 12.46 3.51 -12.26
CA GLN A 236 12.68 4.33 -11.06
C GLN A 236 12.55 3.50 -9.78
N VAL A 237 11.52 2.67 -9.68
CA VAL A 237 11.31 1.80 -8.51
C VAL A 237 12.37 0.71 -8.44
N ALA A 238 12.76 0.15 -9.58
CA ALA A 238 13.85 -0.82 -9.67
C ALA A 238 15.18 -0.26 -9.16
N ILE A 239 15.48 1.01 -9.46
CA ILE A 239 16.68 1.68 -8.96
C ILE A 239 16.64 1.78 -7.43
N SER A 240 15.53 2.22 -6.84
CA SER A 240 15.34 2.26 -5.38
C SER A 240 15.53 0.89 -4.74
N ILE A 241 14.94 -0.16 -5.32
CA ILE A 241 15.10 -1.55 -4.85
C ILE A 241 16.58 -1.98 -4.90
N ILE A 242 17.30 -1.68 -5.98
CA ILE A 242 18.73 -2.00 -6.11
C ILE A 242 19.56 -1.28 -5.04
N GLU A 243 19.28 0.01 -4.81
CA GLU A 243 19.95 0.80 -3.77
C GLU A 243 19.74 0.17 -2.39
N ASP A 244 18.50 -0.19 -2.05
CA ASP A 244 18.18 -0.87 -0.79
C ASP A 244 18.96 -2.19 -0.64
N TYR A 245 19.02 -3.04 -1.67
CA TYR A 245 19.80 -4.28 -1.62
C TYR A 245 21.29 -4.03 -1.34
N ILE A 246 21.88 -3.03 -1.98
CA ILE A 246 23.30 -2.70 -1.79
C ILE A 246 23.54 -2.14 -0.37
N ILE A 247 22.66 -1.28 0.12
CA ILE A 247 22.76 -0.69 1.46
C ILE A 247 22.60 -1.76 2.55
N PHE A 248 21.60 -2.64 2.42
CA PHE A 248 21.28 -3.62 3.47
C PHE A 248 22.20 -4.85 3.47
N ALA A 249 22.50 -5.42 2.30
CA ALA A 249 23.23 -6.68 2.21
C ALA A 249 24.66 -6.55 1.70
N GLY A 250 25.03 -5.39 1.15
CA GLY A 250 26.42 -5.04 0.78
C GLY A 250 27.17 -6.19 0.12
N ALA A 251 28.22 -6.68 0.79
CA ALA A 251 29.07 -7.75 0.29
C ALA A 251 28.32 -9.08 0.05
N GLU A 252 27.33 -9.44 0.86
CA GLU A 252 26.54 -10.67 0.66
C GLU A 252 25.77 -10.62 -0.66
N PHE A 253 25.08 -9.50 -0.89
CA PHE A 253 24.35 -9.25 -2.13
C PHE A 253 25.30 -9.26 -3.34
N LEU A 254 26.42 -8.53 -3.26
CA LEU A 254 27.40 -8.48 -4.35
C LEU A 254 28.03 -9.83 -4.65
N ASN A 255 28.39 -10.62 -3.62
CA ASN A 255 28.94 -11.96 -3.82
C ASN A 255 27.98 -12.88 -4.59
N ARG A 256 26.67 -12.69 -4.40
CA ARG A 256 25.65 -13.52 -5.06
C ARG A 256 25.20 -12.98 -6.43
N HIS A 257 25.13 -11.66 -6.58
CA HIS A 257 24.42 -11.02 -7.68
C HIS A 257 25.24 -10.01 -8.49
N ALA A 258 26.52 -9.77 -8.18
CA ALA A 258 27.33 -8.76 -8.88
C ALA A 258 27.34 -8.91 -10.40
N SER A 259 27.42 -10.15 -10.92
CA SER A 259 27.41 -10.39 -12.37
C SER A 259 26.07 -10.04 -13.02
N SER A 260 24.96 -10.29 -12.32
CA SER A 260 23.60 -9.97 -12.80
C SER A 260 23.34 -8.47 -12.70
N LEU A 261 23.76 -7.85 -11.59
CA LEU A 261 23.70 -6.40 -11.39
C LEU A 261 24.51 -5.65 -12.46
N ALA A 262 25.74 -6.09 -12.76
CA ALA A 262 26.58 -5.45 -13.77
C ALA A 262 25.93 -5.49 -15.17
N LYS A 263 25.36 -6.64 -15.54
CA LYS A 263 24.61 -6.77 -16.82
C LYS A 263 23.38 -5.89 -16.85
N LEU A 264 22.63 -5.83 -15.74
CA LEU A 264 21.45 -4.99 -15.63
C LEU A 264 21.82 -3.51 -15.78
N LEU A 265 22.87 -3.04 -15.10
CA LEU A 265 23.36 -1.67 -15.21
C LEU A 265 23.86 -1.36 -16.62
N ASP A 266 24.60 -2.25 -17.27
CA ASP A 266 25.03 -2.09 -18.66
C ASP A 266 23.83 -1.98 -19.61
N GLY A 267 22.80 -2.81 -19.40
CA GLY A 267 21.54 -2.75 -20.14
C GLY A 267 20.79 -1.44 -19.95
N ILE A 268 20.74 -0.90 -18.72
CA ILE A 268 20.13 0.41 -18.44
C ILE A 268 20.95 1.52 -19.12
N ILE A 269 22.27 1.49 -18.99
CA ILE A 269 23.15 2.52 -19.54
C ILE A 269 23.10 2.55 -21.07
N GLY A 270 23.02 1.38 -21.72
CA GLY A 270 22.98 1.29 -23.17
C GLY A 270 21.64 1.70 -23.80
N ASN A 271 20.52 1.65 -23.06
CA ASN A 271 19.18 1.71 -23.65
C ASN A 271 18.29 2.83 -23.11
N VAL A 272 18.69 3.57 -22.07
CA VAL A 272 17.85 4.59 -21.44
C VAL A 272 18.35 6.01 -21.78
N SER A 273 17.39 6.94 -21.87
CA SER A 273 17.66 8.38 -22.06
C SER A 273 18.60 8.97 -20.99
N ASP A 274 19.20 10.13 -21.27
CA ASP A 274 20.04 10.89 -20.32
C ASP A 274 19.41 11.05 -18.93
N LYS A 275 18.08 11.24 -18.87
CA LYS A 275 17.35 11.34 -17.59
C LYS A 275 17.39 10.04 -16.80
N GLY A 276 17.27 8.89 -17.47
CA GLY A 276 17.35 7.59 -16.80
C GLY A 276 18.79 7.16 -16.51
N LEU A 277 19.77 7.61 -17.29
CA LEU A 277 21.19 7.52 -16.91
C LEU A 277 21.46 8.24 -15.59
N LEU A 278 20.97 9.47 -15.45
CA LEU A 278 21.12 10.24 -14.20
C LEU A 278 20.52 9.52 -12.99
N SER A 279 19.43 8.76 -13.15
CA SER A 279 18.86 7.97 -12.05
C SER A 279 19.74 6.79 -11.63
N THR A 280 20.70 6.33 -12.46
CA THR A 280 21.62 5.24 -12.05
C THR A 280 22.84 5.72 -11.25
N LEU A 281 23.09 7.04 -11.22
CA LEU A 281 24.24 7.61 -10.50
C LEU A 281 24.27 7.30 -9.00
N PRO A 282 23.15 7.34 -8.25
CA PRO A 282 23.20 7.05 -6.82
C PRO A 282 23.55 5.57 -6.56
N ILE A 283 23.07 4.63 -7.38
CA ILE A 283 23.52 3.22 -7.34
C ILE A 283 25.05 3.12 -7.47
N ILE A 284 25.64 3.79 -8.47
CA ILE A 284 27.09 3.73 -8.71
C ILE A 284 27.86 4.33 -7.52
N ASP A 285 27.39 5.45 -6.96
CA ASP A 285 28.02 6.07 -5.79
C ASP A 285 27.94 5.14 -4.57
N VAL A 286 26.78 4.56 -4.28
CA VAL A 286 26.60 3.59 -3.19
C VAL A 286 27.49 2.37 -3.39
N LEU A 287 27.58 1.80 -4.60
CA LEU A 287 28.49 0.69 -4.90
C LEU A 287 29.94 1.06 -4.60
N VAL A 288 30.39 2.26 -5.00
CA VAL A 288 31.76 2.73 -4.73
C VAL A 288 31.99 2.92 -3.23
N GLN A 289 30.99 3.37 -2.48
CA GLN A 289 31.09 3.52 -1.03
C GLN A 289 31.18 2.17 -0.32
N VAL A 290 30.37 1.19 -0.71
CA VAL A 290 30.38 -0.16 -0.13
C VAL A 290 31.67 -0.93 -0.47
N LEU A 291 32.23 -0.75 -1.68
CA LEU A 291 33.46 -1.43 -2.11
C LEU A 291 34.76 -0.82 -1.55
N LYS A 292 34.69 0.38 -0.95
CA LYS A 292 35.86 1.06 -0.35
C LYS A 292 36.22 0.57 1.05
N PHE A 293 35.45 -0.36 1.61
CA PHE A 293 35.66 -1.01 2.90
C PHE A 293 35.66 -2.53 2.74
#